data_AF-J1E889-F1
#
_entry.id   AF-J1E889-F1
#
_cell.length_a   1.000
_cell.length_b   1.000
_cell.length_c   1.000
_cell.angle_alpha   90.00
_cell.angle_beta   90.00
_cell.angle_gamma   90.00
#
_symmetry.space_group_name_H-M   'P 1'
#
loop_
_entity.id
_entity.type
_entity.pdbx_description
1 polymer ?
#
loop_
_entity_poly.entity_id
_entity_poly.type
_entity_poly.pdbx_seq_one_letter_code
_entity_poly.pdbx_strand_id
1 'polypeptide(L)'
;MNTAVSSSTTPLAGGTAPAGPHHGNALIKPGYDPRLTNEDLAPLKRQTWGQYNIFAFWMSDVHSVGGYITAGSLFALGLSSWQVLVALLVGIVIVQFFCNLVAKPSQVTGTPYPVICRASFGVLGANIPAIIRGLIAVAWYGIQTYLASGAFLLLALHFFPNLAPYADVAQHGFAGLSTLGWVAFMVMWVLQALVFWHGMEAIRKFIDWAGPAVYVVMAVLCGWLVWKAGWKNIDLNLGGVKFQGWDALPVMLSAIALVVSYFSGPMLNFGDFSRYGKSFDAVKKGNFWGLPVNFVFFSLLTVVTTAATLPVFGELITDPVHTVSKIDSTTAVVLGALTFMIATVGINIVANFVSPAFDFSNVAPQHISWRTGGMIAAVGSIFITPWNLYANPEVIHYTLDVLGSFIGPLFGILIADYYIVRRQQVDVDALYTMSKHGAYWYSKGYNPRAVWTMVPSALIPILCVIVPTLRPAANYAWFIGMGLGFVIYLVLNRKN
;
A
#
# COMPACT_ATOMS: atom_id res chain seq x y z
N MET A 1 -29.74 -75.70 21.02
CA MET A 1 -30.46 -74.45 20.75
C MET A 1 -30.12 -73.50 21.89
N ASN A 2 -29.75 -72.25 21.58
CA ASN A 2 -29.43 -71.15 22.51
C ASN A 2 -28.09 -71.24 23.26
N THR A 3 -27.29 -70.19 23.45
CA THR A 3 -27.22 -68.80 22.93
C THR A 3 -25.90 -68.22 23.43
N ALA A 4 -25.29 -67.33 22.65
CA ALA A 4 -24.12 -66.52 22.99
C ALA A 4 -24.37 -65.55 24.16
N VAL A 5 -23.30 -65.14 24.86
CA VAL A 5 -23.08 -63.74 25.30
C VAL A 5 -21.59 -63.41 25.25
N SER A 6 -21.25 -62.42 24.43
CA SER A 6 -19.96 -61.75 24.31
C SER A 6 -19.74 -60.74 25.45
N SER A 7 -18.51 -60.64 25.94
CA SER A 7 -18.08 -59.56 26.84
C SER A 7 -17.66 -58.31 26.04
N SER A 8 -18.44 -57.24 26.16
CA SER A 8 -18.07 -55.88 25.74
C SER A 8 -18.57 -54.86 26.77
N THR A 9 -17.65 -54.09 27.37
CA THR A 9 -17.94 -52.85 28.12
C THR A 9 -16.77 -51.87 27.90
N THR A 10 -16.83 -51.08 26.81
CA THR A 10 -17.12 -49.63 26.73
C THR A 10 -16.00 -48.71 27.27
N PRO A 11 -15.35 -47.88 26.41
CA PRO A 11 -14.42 -46.83 26.84
C PRO A 11 -15.15 -45.57 27.35
N LEU A 12 -14.52 -44.90 28.31
CA LEU A 12 -14.98 -43.67 28.97
C LEU A 12 -15.26 -42.52 27.99
N ALA A 13 -16.43 -41.91 28.15
CA ALA A 13 -16.97 -40.85 27.33
C ALA A 13 -16.39 -39.46 27.64
N GLY A 14 -16.00 -38.76 26.57
CA GLY A 14 -16.35 -37.37 26.26
C GLY A 14 -16.35 -36.31 27.36
N GLY A 15 -15.22 -35.63 27.54
CA GLY A 15 -15.18 -34.25 28.02
C GLY A 15 -15.17 -33.28 26.83
N THR A 16 -16.33 -32.96 26.27
CA THR A 16 -16.47 -31.86 25.30
C THR A 16 -16.26 -30.55 26.03
N ALA A 17 -15.08 -29.95 25.86
CA ALA A 17 -14.87 -28.54 26.15
C ALA A 17 -15.86 -27.69 25.33
N PRO A 18 -16.46 -26.64 25.90
CA PRO A 18 -17.51 -25.88 25.24
C PRO A 18 -16.98 -25.20 23.97
N ALA A 19 -17.71 -25.39 22.87
CA ALA A 19 -17.42 -24.77 21.58
C ALA A 19 -17.67 -23.25 21.66
N GLY A 20 -16.59 -22.46 21.68
CA GLY A 20 -16.63 -21.01 21.46
C GLY A 20 -16.69 -20.69 19.95
N PRO A 21 -17.26 -19.53 19.55
CA PRO A 21 -17.36 -19.14 18.15
C PRO A 21 -15.99 -18.68 17.62
N HIS A 22 -15.65 -19.10 16.40
CA HIS A 22 -14.39 -18.88 15.65
C HIS A 22 -13.25 -19.89 15.91
N HIS A 23 -13.36 -21.09 15.33
CA HIS A 23 -12.14 -21.85 15.00
C HIS A 23 -11.39 -21.14 13.87
N GLY A 24 -10.29 -20.46 14.21
CA GLY A 24 -9.47 -19.68 13.28
C GLY A 24 -8.96 -20.49 12.08
N ASN A 25 -8.91 -19.82 10.92
CA ASN A 25 -8.32 -20.35 9.68
C ASN A 25 -6.79 -20.52 9.76
N ALA A 26 -6.17 -20.16 10.88
CA ALA A 26 -4.76 -20.35 11.18
C ALA A 26 -4.42 -21.83 11.45
N LEU A 27 -3.31 -22.30 10.90
CA LEU A 27 -2.73 -23.62 11.12
C LEU A 27 -1.50 -23.50 12.02
N ILE A 28 -1.70 -23.63 13.33
CA ILE A 28 -0.60 -23.67 14.30
C ILE A 28 -0.32 -25.13 14.64
N LYS A 29 0.85 -25.65 14.24
CA LYS A 29 1.25 -27.03 14.52
C LYS A 29 1.90 -27.14 15.91
N PRO A 30 1.80 -28.31 16.58
CA PRO A 30 2.59 -28.58 17.77
C PRO A 30 4.09 -28.40 17.49
N GLY A 31 4.79 -27.66 18.35
CA GLY A 31 6.23 -27.40 18.22
C GLY A 31 6.61 -26.09 17.53
N TYR A 32 5.65 -25.32 17.02
CA TYR A 32 5.91 -23.93 16.61
C TYR A 32 6.29 -23.08 17.83
N ASP A 33 7.37 -22.29 17.72
CA ASP A 33 7.87 -21.46 18.82
C ASP A 33 6.90 -20.28 19.04
N PRO A 34 6.43 -20.04 20.28
CA PRO A 34 5.53 -18.93 20.59
C PRO A 34 6.08 -17.55 20.21
N ARG A 35 7.41 -17.36 20.20
CA ARG A 35 8.04 -16.09 19.81
C ARG A 35 7.93 -15.79 18.32
N LEU A 36 7.55 -16.78 17.51
CA LEU A 36 7.44 -16.65 16.05
C LEU A 36 5.99 -16.80 15.56
N THR A 37 5.04 -17.07 16.46
CA THR A 37 3.72 -17.59 16.07
C THR A 37 2.60 -16.93 16.84
N ASN A 38 1.56 -16.52 16.11
CA ASN A 38 0.21 -16.22 16.61
C ASN A 38 -0.79 -16.52 15.49
N GLU A 39 -2.09 -16.29 15.72
CA GLU A 39 -3.13 -16.56 14.72
C GLU A 39 -2.99 -15.72 13.45
N ASP A 40 -2.48 -14.49 13.57
CA ASP A 40 -2.31 -13.56 12.45
C ASP A 40 -1.18 -13.99 11.51
N LEU A 41 -0.09 -14.52 12.06
CA LEU A 41 1.13 -14.86 11.32
C LEU A 41 1.15 -16.31 10.83
N ALA A 42 0.48 -17.23 11.51
CA ALA A 42 0.49 -18.67 11.18
C ALA A 42 -0.06 -18.96 9.76
N PRO A 43 0.38 -20.03 9.09
CA PRO A 43 -0.11 -20.39 7.75
C PRO A 43 -1.63 -20.60 7.73
N LEU A 44 -2.28 -20.38 6.59
CA LEU A 44 -3.73 -20.61 6.47
C LEU A 44 -4.07 -22.07 6.13
N LYS A 45 -5.14 -22.58 6.75
CA LYS A 45 -5.73 -23.90 6.43
C LYS A 45 -6.45 -23.87 5.07
N ARG A 46 -7.14 -22.77 4.77
CA ARG A 46 -7.92 -22.57 3.54
C ARG A 46 -7.63 -21.20 2.92
N GLN A 47 -7.42 -21.17 1.61
CA GLN A 47 -7.24 -19.95 0.83
C GLN A 47 -8.41 -19.82 -0.14
N THR A 48 -9.25 -18.80 0.04
CA THR A 48 -10.57 -18.72 -0.62
C THR A 48 -10.68 -17.57 -1.62
N TRP A 49 -9.75 -16.62 -1.63
CA TRP A 49 -9.86 -15.44 -2.50
C TRP A 49 -9.67 -15.83 -3.96
N GLY A 50 -10.67 -15.50 -4.78
CA GLY A 50 -10.63 -15.66 -6.21
C GLY A 50 -10.10 -14.44 -6.95
N GLN A 51 -10.09 -14.52 -8.27
CA GLN A 51 -9.68 -13.41 -9.15
C GLN A 51 -10.43 -12.11 -8.86
N TYR A 52 -11.75 -12.18 -8.61
CA TYR A 52 -12.57 -11.01 -8.33
C TYR A 52 -12.15 -10.30 -7.03
N ASN A 53 -11.81 -11.04 -5.97
CA ASN A 53 -11.39 -10.44 -4.71
C ASN A 53 -10.08 -9.64 -4.88
N ILE A 54 -9.14 -10.19 -5.65
CA ILE A 54 -7.87 -9.53 -5.95
C ILE A 54 -8.09 -8.33 -6.89
N PHE A 55 -8.97 -8.45 -7.88
CA PHE A 55 -9.38 -7.34 -8.73
C PHE A 55 -9.99 -6.19 -7.91
N ALA A 56 -10.97 -6.50 -7.04
CA ALA A 56 -11.65 -5.52 -6.21
C ALA A 56 -10.69 -4.84 -5.22
N PHE A 57 -9.72 -5.58 -4.68
CA PHE A 57 -8.65 -5.03 -3.84
C PHE A 57 -7.89 -3.92 -4.58
N TRP A 58 -7.37 -4.19 -5.78
CA TRP A 58 -6.62 -3.20 -6.55
C TRP A 58 -7.50 -2.06 -7.07
N MET A 59 -8.76 -2.37 -7.41
CA MET A 59 -9.72 -1.36 -7.83
C MET A 59 -9.92 -0.30 -6.73
N SER A 60 -10.02 -0.75 -5.48
CA SER A 60 -10.05 0.12 -4.31
C SER A 60 -8.74 0.90 -4.15
N ASP A 61 -7.59 0.20 -4.15
CA ASP A 61 -6.27 0.79 -3.90
C ASP A 61 -5.88 1.91 -4.90
N VAL A 62 -6.15 1.68 -6.19
CA VAL A 62 -5.83 2.63 -7.27
C VAL A 62 -6.62 3.93 -7.16
N HIS A 63 -7.91 3.87 -6.80
CA HIS A 63 -8.79 5.03 -6.74
C HIS A 63 -8.71 5.78 -5.41
N SER A 64 -7.50 6.20 -5.05
CA SER A 64 -7.23 7.00 -3.86
C SER A 64 -6.94 8.46 -4.22
N VAL A 65 -7.29 9.38 -3.32
CA VAL A 65 -6.94 10.81 -3.46
C VAL A 65 -5.43 11.00 -3.65
N GLY A 66 -4.61 10.22 -2.93
CA GLY A 66 -3.15 10.19 -3.15
C GLY A 66 -2.74 9.79 -4.57
N GLY A 67 -3.47 8.85 -5.19
CA GLY A 67 -3.24 8.45 -6.58
C GLY A 67 -3.54 9.58 -7.56
N TYR A 68 -4.67 10.28 -7.37
CA TYR A 68 -5.05 11.45 -8.19
C TYR A 68 -4.02 12.57 -8.08
N ILE A 69 -3.61 12.92 -6.86
CA ILE A 69 -2.63 13.97 -6.61
C ILE A 69 -1.25 13.58 -7.15
N THR A 70 -0.83 12.32 -7.01
CA THR A 70 0.43 11.83 -7.58
C THR A 70 0.41 11.92 -9.10
N ALA A 71 -0.64 11.42 -9.75
CA ALA A 71 -0.80 11.53 -11.20
C ALA A 71 -0.81 13.00 -11.65
N GLY A 72 -1.51 13.86 -10.90
CA GLY A 72 -1.50 15.32 -11.05
C GLY A 72 -0.10 15.94 -10.97
N SER A 73 0.73 15.48 -10.03
CA SER A 73 2.10 15.99 -9.85
C SER A 73 3.01 15.70 -11.05
N LEU A 74 2.71 14.67 -11.86
CA LEU A 74 3.50 14.33 -13.04
C LEU A 74 3.36 15.37 -14.15
N PHE A 75 2.26 16.11 -14.22
CA PHE A 75 2.11 17.22 -15.16
C PHE A 75 3.08 18.37 -14.86
N ALA A 76 3.48 18.53 -13.60
CA ALA A 76 4.46 19.55 -13.21
C ALA A 76 5.88 19.27 -13.75
N LEU A 77 6.15 18.06 -14.24
CA LEU A 77 7.40 17.71 -14.92
C LEU A 77 7.55 18.35 -16.32
N GLY A 78 6.53 19.06 -16.81
CA GLY A 78 6.55 19.71 -18.12
C GLY A 78 6.26 18.75 -19.28
N LEU A 79 5.68 17.58 -18.97
CA LEU A 79 5.20 16.59 -19.94
C LEU A 79 3.80 16.97 -20.47
N SER A 80 3.53 16.60 -21.71
CA SER A 80 2.16 16.59 -22.28
C SER A 80 1.32 15.46 -21.67
N SER A 81 -0.01 15.56 -21.71
CA SER A 81 -0.86 14.58 -21.00
C SER A 81 -0.78 13.18 -21.55
N TRP A 82 -0.55 13.02 -22.86
CA TRP A 82 -0.38 11.69 -23.43
C TRP A 82 0.95 11.06 -22.97
N GLN A 83 2.01 11.85 -22.77
CA GLN A 83 3.29 11.35 -22.22
C GLN A 83 3.10 10.90 -20.76
N VAL A 84 2.35 11.68 -19.96
CA VAL A 84 1.98 11.30 -18.59
C VAL A 84 1.16 10.01 -18.60
N LEU A 85 0.15 9.90 -19.49
CA LEU A 85 -0.64 8.69 -19.64
C LEU A 85 0.23 7.47 -19.99
N VAL A 86 1.15 7.60 -20.95
CA VAL A 86 2.08 6.51 -21.30
C VAL A 86 2.96 6.14 -20.10
N ALA A 87 3.50 7.12 -19.38
CA ALA A 87 4.32 6.87 -18.19
C ALA A 87 3.55 6.13 -17.09
N LEU A 88 2.30 6.53 -16.83
CA LEU A 88 1.36 5.86 -15.92
C LEU A 88 1.13 4.40 -16.32
N LEU A 89 0.86 4.14 -17.61
CA LEU A 89 0.58 2.80 -18.12
C LEU A 89 1.81 1.88 -18.11
N VAL A 90 2.99 2.40 -18.47
CA VAL A 90 4.23 1.62 -18.41
C VAL A 90 4.60 1.33 -16.94
N GLY A 91 4.48 2.34 -16.06
CA GLY A 91 4.71 2.19 -14.64
C GLY A 91 3.82 1.11 -14.02
N ILE A 92 2.51 1.13 -14.28
CA ILE A 92 1.59 0.15 -13.68
C ILE A 92 1.82 -1.29 -14.19
N VAL A 93 2.33 -1.46 -15.42
CA VAL A 93 2.70 -2.79 -15.92
C VAL A 93 3.94 -3.33 -15.19
N ILE A 94 4.92 -2.46 -14.91
CA ILE A 94 6.08 -2.82 -14.07
C ILE A 94 5.63 -3.19 -12.65
N VAL A 95 4.73 -2.39 -12.06
CA VAL A 95 4.09 -2.67 -10.77
C VAL A 95 3.43 -4.05 -10.77
N GLN A 96 2.62 -4.36 -11.79
CA GLN A 96 1.94 -5.64 -11.93
C GLN A 96 2.91 -6.83 -12.02
N PHE A 97 4.00 -6.68 -12.77
CA PHE A 97 5.05 -7.69 -12.85
C PHE A 97 5.64 -8.01 -11.47
N PHE A 98 6.06 -6.98 -10.72
CA PHE A 98 6.68 -7.15 -9.41
C PHE A 98 5.68 -7.58 -8.33
N CYS A 99 4.42 -7.13 -8.37
CA CYS A 99 3.34 -7.64 -7.52
C CYS A 99 3.20 -9.16 -7.65
N ASN A 100 3.24 -9.69 -8.87
CA ASN A 100 3.17 -11.14 -9.08
C ASN A 100 4.39 -11.87 -8.50
N LEU A 101 5.57 -11.27 -8.54
CA LEU A 101 6.78 -11.85 -7.96
C LEU A 101 6.73 -11.90 -6.42
N VAL A 102 6.30 -10.81 -5.77
CA VAL A 102 6.11 -10.78 -4.31
C VAL A 102 4.96 -11.68 -3.88
N ALA A 103 3.90 -11.79 -4.68
CA ALA A 103 2.72 -12.54 -4.33
C ALA A 103 2.96 -14.05 -4.19
N LYS A 104 3.81 -14.62 -5.06
CA LYS A 104 3.99 -16.07 -5.19
C LYS A 104 4.43 -16.76 -3.88
N PRO A 105 5.51 -16.34 -3.19
CA PRO A 105 5.95 -17.02 -1.97
C PRO A 105 4.86 -17.05 -0.89
N SER A 106 4.18 -15.93 -0.66
CA SER A 106 3.10 -15.84 0.32
C SER A 106 1.86 -16.64 -0.07
N GLN A 107 1.49 -16.64 -1.35
CA GLN A 107 0.37 -17.44 -1.85
C GLN A 107 0.66 -18.94 -1.72
N VAL A 108 1.85 -19.41 -2.08
CA VAL A 108 2.18 -20.85 -2.04
C VAL A 108 2.27 -21.37 -0.61
N THR A 109 2.78 -20.57 0.32
CA THR A 109 2.96 -20.98 1.72
C THR A 109 1.75 -20.68 2.62
N GLY A 110 0.84 -19.81 2.17
CA GLY A 110 -0.26 -19.31 3.00
C GLY A 110 0.19 -18.41 4.16
N THR A 111 1.44 -17.92 4.14
CA THR A 111 2.03 -17.06 5.17
C THR A 111 2.14 -15.60 4.69
N PRO A 112 2.11 -14.61 5.59
CA PRO A 112 2.23 -13.21 5.22
C PRO A 112 3.69 -12.83 4.89
N TYR A 113 3.88 -11.66 4.28
CA TYR A 113 5.19 -11.17 3.84
C TYR A 113 6.29 -11.21 4.93
N PRO A 114 6.08 -10.72 6.17
CA PRO A 114 7.15 -10.71 7.18
C PRO A 114 7.58 -12.12 7.58
N VAL A 115 6.70 -13.11 7.50
CA VAL A 115 7.05 -14.51 7.77
C VAL A 115 7.90 -15.09 6.64
N ILE A 116 7.55 -14.80 5.38
CA ILE A 116 8.38 -15.17 4.23
C ILE A 116 9.79 -14.59 4.35
N CYS A 117 9.93 -13.37 4.87
CA CYS A 117 11.24 -12.75 5.09
C CYS A 117 12.14 -13.52 6.06
N ARG A 118 11.60 -14.42 6.91
CA ARG A 118 12.42 -15.33 7.75
C ARG A 118 13.26 -16.26 6.92
N ALA A 119 12.78 -16.65 5.73
CA ALA A 119 13.57 -17.44 4.80
C ALA A 119 14.81 -16.66 4.34
N SER A 120 14.72 -15.35 4.08
CA SER A 120 15.85 -14.60 3.52
C SER A 120 16.75 -13.99 4.61
N PHE A 121 16.16 -13.43 5.67
CA PHE A 121 16.87 -12.70 6.72
C PHE A 121 17.13 -13.52 7.99
N GLY A 122 16.54 -14.71 8.12
CA GLY A 122 16.54 -15.50 9.33
C GLY A 122 15.36 -15.21 10.25
N VAL A 123 15.07 -16.14 11.15
CA VAL A 123 13.87 -16.10 12.03
C VAL A 123 13.77 -14.85 12.90
N LEU A 124 14.91 -14.28 13.33
CA LEU A 124 14.96 -12.99 14.04
C LEU A 124 15.29 -11.83 13.09
N GLY A 125 16.11 -12.08 12.06
CA GLY A 125 16.49 -11.04 11.09
C GLY A 125 15.32 -10.52 10.25
N ALA A 126 14.24 -11.29 10.09
CA ALA A 126 13.01 -10.83 9.44
C ALA A 126 12.37 -9.59 10.09
N ASN A 127 12.75 -9.25 11.33
CA ASN A 127 12.32 -8.01 11.96
C ASN A 127 12.90 -6.77 11.27
N ILE A 128 14.04 -6.87 10.57
CA ILE A 128 14.62 -5.76 9.81
C ILE A 128 13.68 -5.30 8.68
N PRO A 129 13.30 -6.16 7.71
CA PRO A 129 12.35 -5.75 6.68
C PRO A 129 10.97 -5.40 7.25
N ALA A 130 10.52 -6.09 8.30
CA ALA A 130 9.23 -5.79 8.94
C ALA A 130 9.20 -4.37 9.53
N ILE A 131 10.22 -3.97 10.31
CA ILE A 131 10.27 -2.61 10.90
C ILE A 131 10.37 -1.54 9.81
N ILE A 132 11.21 -1.75 8.78
CA ILE A 132 11.34 -0.79 7.66
C ILE A 132 9.99 -0.62 6.96
N ARG A 133 9.34 -1.73 6.59
CA ARG A 133 8.04 -1.70 5.93
C ARG A 133 6.95 -1.08 6.82
N GLY A 134 6.95 -1.41 8.11
CA GLY A 134 6.02 -0.86 9.10
C GLY A 134 6.15 0.65 9.26
N LEU A 135 7.37 1.19 9.34
CA LEU A 135 7.62 2.63 9.41
C LEU A 135 7.17 3.37 8.15
N ILE A 136 7.35 2.78 6.98
CA ILE A 136 6.90 3.38 5.72
C ILE A 136 5.37 3.38 5.64
N ALA A 137 4.73 2.30 6.09
CA ALA A 137 3.27 2.25 6.17
C ALA A 137 2.72 3.27 7.19
N VAL A 138 3.43 3.57 8.29
CA VAL A 138 3.07 4.68 9.21
C VAL A 138 3.02 6.01 8.46
N ALA A 139 4.03 6.31 7.63
CA ALA A 139 4.06 7.53 6.83
C ALA A 139 2.88 7.59 5.85
N TRP A 140 2.64 6.52 5.10
CA TRP A 140 1.52 6.45 4.14
C TRP A 140 0.15 6.52 4.80
N TYR A 141 -0.02 5.87 5.95
CA TYR A 141 -1.24 5.95 6.74
C TYR A 141 -1.53 7.41 7.16
N GLY A 142 -0.50 8.14 7.56
CA GLY A 142 -0.60 9.57 7.86
C GLY A 142 -0.95 10.40 6.63
N ILE A 143 -0.24 10.20 5.51
CA ILE A 143 -0.47 10.94 4.26
C ILE A 143 -1.92 10.76 3.80
N GLN A 144 -2.41 9.52 3.71
CA GLN A 144 -3.77 9.28 3.25
C GLN A 144 -4.83 9.79 4.25
N THR A 145 -4.55 9.77 5.56
CA THR A 145 -5.44 10.40 6.56
C THR A 145 -5.49 11.91 6.38
N TYR A 146 -4.35 12.54 6.11
CA TYR A 146 -4.27 13.97 5.80
C TYR A 146 -5.05 14.31 4.52
N LEU A 147 -4.87 13.54 3.45
CA LEU A 147 -5.61 13.75 2.21
C LEU A 147 -7.13 13.56 2.42
N ALA A 148 -7.55 12.57 3.20
CA ALA A 148 -8.96 12.40 3.57
C ALA A 148 -9.50 13.59 4.37
N SER A 149 -8.68 14.18 5.24
CA SER A 149 -9.05 15.34 6.06
C SER A 149 -9.27 16.62 5.24
N GLY A 150 -8.66 16.73 4.06
CA GLY A 150 -8.91 17.83 3.13
C GLY A 150 -10.38 17.93 2.70
N ALA A 151 -11.03 16.79 2.47
CA ALA A 151 -12.46 16.75 2.15
C ALA A 151 -13.34 17.25 3.31
N PHE A 152 -13.00 16.86 4.54
CA PHE A 152 -13.67 17.35 5.74
C PHE A 152 -13.46 18.86 5.93
N LEU A 153 -12.22 19.33 5.77
CA LEU A 153 -11.85 20.75 5.87
C LEU A 153 -12.66 21.62 4.90
N LEU A 154 -12.74 21.20 3.62
CA LEU A 154 -13.50 21.90 2.59
C LEU A 154 -15.00 21.94 2.91
N LEU A 155 -15.56 20.83 3.40
CA LEU A 155 -16.96 20.80 3.84
C LEU A 155 -17.22 21.72 5.04
N ALA A 156 -16.32 21.73 6.02
CA ALA A 156 -16.44 22.61 7.18
C ALA A 156 -16.44 24.08 6.76
N LEU A 157 -15.56 24.47 5.83
CA LEU A 157 -15.51 25.83 5.29
C LEU A 157 -16.72 26.18 4.42
N HIS A 158 -17.28 25.19 3.70
CA HIS A 158 -18.49 25.39 2.89
C HIS A 158 -19.70 25.77 3.76
N PHE A 159 -19.91 25.08 4.87
CA PHE A 159 -21.04 25.35 5.78
C PHE A 159 -20.77 26.47 6.78
N PHE A 160 -19.51 26.63 7.19
CA PHE A 160 -19.10 27.61 8.19
C PHE A 160 -17.93 28.46 7.66
N PRO A 161 -18.17 29.39 6.72
CA PRO A 161 -17.13 30.25 6.17
C PRO A 161 -16.38 31.07 7.23
N ASN A 162 -17.03 31.36 8.37
CA ASN A 162 -16.42 32.05 9.51
C ASN A 162 -15.23 31.27 10.13
N LEU A 163 -15.04 30.00 9.78
CA LEU A 163 -13.89 29.20 10.19
C LEU A 163 -12.64 29.45 9.33
N ALA A 164 -12.73 30.24 8.25
CA ALA A 164 -11.62 30.50 7.33
C ALA A 164 -10.32 31.00 8.01
N PRO A 165 -10.34 31.89 9.03
CA PRO A 165 -9.12 32.27 9.73
C PRO A 165 -8.41 31.08 10.40
N TYR A 166 -9.16 30.10 10.90
CA TYR A 166 -8.62 28.90 11.53
C TYR A 166 -8.11 27.87 10.52
N ALA A 167 -8.45 28.01 9.24
CA ALA A 167 -7.90 27.22 8.15
C ALA A 167 -6.57 27.78 7.61
N ASP A 168 -6.22 29.02 7.97
CA ASP A 168 -4.98 29.67 7.58
C ASP A 168 -3.84 29.31 8.55
N VAL A 169 -2.77 28.71 8.01
CA VAL A 169 -1.57 28.32 8.77
C VAL A 169 -0.82 29.55 9.29
N ALA A 170 -0.84 30.67 8.57
CA ALA A 170 -0.12 31.88 8.98
C ALA A 170 -0.78 32.57 10.17
N GLN A 171 -2.10 32.44 10.31
CA GLN A 171 -2.86 33.04 11.42
C GLN A 171 -2.97 32.09 12.62
N HIS A 172 -3.32 30.82 12.35
CA HIS A 172 -3.64 29.84 13.38
C HIS A 172 -2.93 28.49 13.13
N GLY A 173 -1.64 28.53 12.84
CA GLY A 173 -0.81 27.35 12.57
C GLY A 173 -0.17 26.73 13.81
N PHE A 174 -0.05 25.40 13.79
CA PHE A 174 0.77 24.63 14.72
C PHE A 174 1.49 23.51 13.95
N ALA A 175 2.80 23.36 14.13
CA ALA A 175 3.61 22.29 13.51
C ALA A 175 3.37 22.07 11.98
N GLY A 176 3.14 23.15 11.25
CA GLY A 176 2.96 23.13 9.78
C GLY A 176 1.54 22.90 9.28
N LEU A 177 0.53 22.82 10.15
CA LEU A 177 -0.88 22.69 9.78
C LEU A 177 -1.75 23.70 10.54
N SER A 178 -2.82 24.18 9.92
CA SER A 178 -3.75 25.12 10.54
C SER A 178 -4.58 24.44 11.62
N THR A 179 -5.12 25.21 12.56
CA THR A 179 -5.92 24.67 13.69
C THR A 179 -7.11 23.86 13.17
N LEU A 180 -7.82 24.36 12.15
CA LEU A 180 -8.92 23.63 11.53
C LEU A 180 -8.41 22.40 10.77
N GLY A 181 -7.23 22.48 10.13
CA GLY A 181 -6.57 21.32 9.53
C GLY A 181 -6.25 20.22 10.55
N TRP A 182 -5.74 20.58 11.73
CA TRP A 182 -5.51 19.65 12.83
C TRP A 182 -6.79 18.99 13.33
N VAL A 183 -7.87 19.78 13.50
CA VAL A 183 -9.18 19.25 13.87
C VAL A 183 -9.67 18.26 12.82
N ALA A 184 -9.61 18.63 11.54
CA ALA A 184 -9.99 17.75 10.44
C ALA A 184 -9.19 16.45 10.45
N PHE A 185 -7.86 16.55 10.59
CA PHE A 185 -6.97 15.40 10.64
C PHE A 185 -7.29 14.48 11.83
N MET A 186 -7.44 15.03 13.04
CA MET A 186 -7.75 14.24 14.24
C MET A 186 -9.14 13.61 14.19
N VAL A 187 -10.14 14.30 13.64
CA VAL A 187 -11.47 13.72 13.41
C VAL A 187 -11.36 12.53 12.46
N MET A 188 -10.68 12.69 11.32
CA MET A 188 -10.48 11.59 10.37
C MET A 188 -9.65 10.44 10.97
N TRP A 189 -8.67 10.75 11.80
CA TRP A 189 -7.85 9.77 12.50
C TRP A 189 -8.71 8.93 13.47
N VAL A 190 -9.53 9.58 14.31
CA VAL A 190 -10.43 8.89 15.26
C VAL A 190 -11.45 8.04 14.51
N LEU A 191 -12.09 8.58 13.47
CA LEU A 191 -13.09 7.85 12.69
C LEU A 191 -12.50 6.59 12.04
N GLN A 192 -11.30 6.68 11.47
CA GLN A 192 -10.61 5.52 10.91
C GLN A 192 -10.29 4.46 11.97
N ALA A 193 -9.81 4.87 13.15
CA ALA A 193 -9.55 3.96 14.25
C ALA A 193 -10.82 3.24 14.73
N LEU A 194 -11.97 3.93 14.77
CA LEU A 194 -13.26 3.34 15.12
C LEU A 194 -13.72 2.31 14.08
N VAL A 195 -13.66 2.63 12.79
CA VAL A 195 -14.03 1.69 11.71
C VAL A 195 -13.15 0.45 11.78
N PHE A 196 -11.85 0.64 11.95
CA PHE A 196 -10.88 -0.44 12.08
C PHE A 196 -11.17 -1.39 13.26
N TRP A 197 -11.63 -0.87 14.40
CA TRP A 197 -11.87 -1.66 15.61
C TRP A 197 -12.91 -2.78 15.43
N HIS A 198 -13.78 -2.64 14.42
CA HIS A 198 -14.82 -3.62 14.06
C HIS A 198 -14.29 -4.82 13.23
N GLY A 199 -13.00 -4.87 12.90
CA GLY A 199 -12.31 -6.03 12.32
C GLY A 199 -12.37 -6.16 10.79
N MET A 200 -11.60 -7.12 10.23
CA MET A 200 -11.40 -7.29 8.78
C MET A 200 -12.65 -7.60 7.97
N GLU A 201 -13.66 -8.25 8.55
CA GLU A 201 -14.88 -8.60 7.81
C GLU A 201 -15.76 -7.37 7.55
N ALA A 202 -15.84 -6.44 8.51
CA ALA A 202 -16.52 -5.16 8.33
C ALA A 202 -15.81 -4.31 7.27
N ILE A 203 -14.47 -4.28 7.32
CA ILE A 203 -13.62 -3.60 6.33
C ILE A 203 -13.87 -4.15 4.93
N ARG A 204 -13.90 -5.48 4.77
CA ARG A 204 -14.19 -6.12 3.48
C ARG A 204 -15.55 -5.71 2.92
N LYS A 205 -16.61 -5.81 3.73
CA LYS A 205 -17.99 -5.46 3.32
C LYS A 205 -18.10 -3.98 2.93
N PHE A 206 -17.40 -3.10 3.63
CA PHE A 206 -17.35 -1.68 3.34
C PHE A 206 -16.69 -1.39 1.98
N ILE A 207 -15.55 -2.02 1.72
CA ILE A 207 -14.76 -1.79 0.49
C ILE A 207 -15.46 -2.31 -0.75
N ASP A 208 -16.18 -3.43 -0.65
CA ASP A 208 -16.92 -4.02 -1.76
C ASP A 208 -17.92 -3.03 -2.40
N TRP A 209 -18.40 -2.03 -1.64
CA TRP A 209 -19.29 -0.96 -2.15
C TRP A 209 -18.58 0.37 -2.40
N ALA A 210 -17.60 0.75 -1.56
CA ALA A 210 -16.94 2.04 -1.65
C ALA A 210 -16.17 2.22 -2.98
N GLY A 211 -15.48 1.17 -3.46
CA GLY A 211 -14.73 1.23 -4.72
C GLY A 211 -15.60 1.59 -5.92
N PRO A 212 -16.66 0.82 -6.25
CA PRO A 212 -17.58 1.15 -7.33
C PRO A 212 -18.25 2.53 -7.18
N ALA A 213 -18.57 2.96 -5.95
CA ALA A 213 -19.19 4.26 -5.71
C ALA A 213 -18.29 5.43 -6.15
N VAL A 214 -16.98 5.35 -5.89
CA VAL A 214 -16.00 6.36 -6.34
C VAL A 214 -15.97 6.44 -7.86
N TYR A 215 -16.02 5.30 -8.57
CA TYR A 215 -16.04 5.28 -10.03
C TYR A 215 -17.24 6.01 -10.61
N VAL A 216 -18.42 5.77 -10.02
CA VAL A 216 -19.64 6.45 -10.45
C VAL A 216 -19.51 7.95 -10.23
N VAL A 217 -19.08 8.38 -9.05
CA VAL A 217 -18.91 9.81 -8.75
C VAL A 217 -17.86 10.47 -9.66
N MET A 218 -16.73 9.82 -9.89
CA MET A 218 -15.67 10.33 -10.77
C MET A 218 -16.10 10.37 -12.24
N ALA A 219 -16.83 9.36 -12.72
CA ALA A 219 -17.35 9.36 -14.08
C ALA A 219 -18.41 10.45 -14.29
N VAL A 220 -19.29 10.66 -13.30
CA VAL A 220 -20.28 11.75 -13.30
C VAL A 220 -19.60 13.11 -13.26
N LEU A 221 -18.61 13.29 -12.38
CA LEU A 221 -17.82 14.52 -12.29
C LEU A 221 -17.10 14.83 -13.60
N CYS A 222 -16.41 13.84 -14.17
CA CYS A 222 -15.73 13.96 -15.46
C CYS A 222 -16.72 14.31 -16.57
N GLY A 223 -17.86 13.62 -16.66
CA GLY A 223 -18.89 13.88 -17.66
C GLY A 223 -19.48 15.30 -17.54
N TRP A 224 -19.75 15.75 -16.31
CA TRP A 224 -20.22 17.10 -16.04
C TRP A 224 -19.21 18.18 -16.42
N LEU A 225 -17.93 17.99 -16.08
CA LEU A 225 -16.86 18.91 -16.47
C LEU A 225 -16.69 18.97 -17.98
N VAL A 226 -16.70 17.82 -18.66
CA VAL A 226 -16.61 17.75 -20.14
C VAL A 226 -17.78 18.47 -20.80
N TRP A 227 -18.99 18.29 -20.27
CA TRP A 227 -20.19 18.97 -20.76
C TRP A 227 -20.09 20.50 -20.56
N LYS A 228 -19.64 20.96 -19.38
CA LYS A 228 -19.50 22.38 -19.06
C LYS A 228 -18.35 23.06 -19.80
N ALA A 229 -17.22 22.35 -19.99
CA ALA A 229 -16.09 22.82 -20.79
C ALA A 229 -16.44 22.88 -22.28
N GLY A 230 -17.17 21.88 -22.77
CA GLY A 230 -17.33 21.58 -24.18
C GLY A 230 -16.09 20.87 -24.74
N TRP A 231 -16.30 19.78 -25.49
CA TRP A 231 -15.22 18.90 -26.00
C TRP A 231 -14.08 19.62 -26.74
N LYS A 232 -14.38 20.73 -27.42
CA LYS A 232 -13.38 21.49 -28.19
C LYS A 232 -12.43 22.32 -27.32
N ASN A 233 -12.81 22.61 -26.09
CA ASN A 233 -12.05 23.46 -25.16
C ASN A 233 -11.18 22.63 -24.20
N ILE A 234 -11.23 21.31 -24.30
CA ILE A 234 -10.40 20.41 -23.51
C ILE A 234 -9.09 20.20 -24.27
N ASP A 235 -8.05 20.93 -23.86
CA ASP A 235 -6.70 20.69 -24.35
C ASP A 235 -6.06 19.57 -23.51
N LEU A 236 -5.50 18.56 -24.15
CA LEU A 236 -4.72 17.51 -23.50
C LEU A 236 -3.25 17.92 -23.34
N ASN A 237 -2.88 19.18 -23.57
CA ASN A 237 -1.59 19.76 -23.20
C ASN A 237 -1.74 20.63 -21.95
N LEU A 238 -1.90 19.96 -20.80
CA LEU A 238 -2.30 20.57 -19.53
C LEU A 238 -1.21 21.34 -18.79
N GLY A 239 0.05 21.13 -19.17
CA GLY A 239 1.17 21.91 -18.69
C GLY A 239 1.68 22.84 -19.79
N GLY A 240 2.43 23.88 -19.40
CA GLY A 240 3.35 24.51 -20.33
C GLY A 240 4.37 23.46 -20.76
N VAL A 241 4.08 22.73 -21.84
CA VAL A 241 4.89 21.61 -22.33
C VAL A 241 6.30 22.11 -22.57
N LYS A 242 7.24 21.68 -21.72
CA LYS A 242 8.65 22.08 -21.80
C LYS A 242 9.45 21.11 -22.68
N PHE A 243 8.99 19.87 -22.78
CA PHE A 243 9.72 18.79 -23.44
C PHE A 243 8.89 18.17 -24.56
N GLN A 244 9.47 18.09 -25.76
CA GLN A 244 8.86 17.49 -26.93
C GLN A 244 9.85 16.54 -27.63
N GLY A 245 9.32 15.61 -28.43
CA GLY A 245 10.14 14.64 -29.14
C GLY A 245 11.02 13.80 -28.19
N TRP A 246 12.29 13.66 -28.53
CA TRP A 246 13.26 12.86 -27.77
C TRP A 246 13.65 13.48 -26.43
N ASP A 247 13.54 14.79 -26.26
CA ASP A 247 13.87 15.48 -25.01
C ASP A 247 12.91 15.11 -23.86
N ALA A 248 11.70 14.65 -24.20
CA ALA A 248 10.74 14.17 -23.21
C ALA A 248 11.06 12.77 -22.67
N LEU A 249 11.86 11.97 -23.37
CA LEU A 249 12.08 10.56 -23.00
C LEU A 249 12.72 10.40 -21.61
N PRO A 250 13.78 11.13 -21.22
CA PRO A 250 14.36 11.01 -19.88
C PRO A 250 13.38 11.42 -18.76
N VAL A 251 12.52 12.40 -19.04
CA VAL A 251 11.49 12.88 -18.11
C VAL A 251 10.37 11.85 -17.99
N MET A 252 9.96 11.21 -19.09
CA MET A 252 9.01 10.10 -19.07
C MET A 252 9.55 8.89 -18.29
N LEU A 253 10.83 8.55 -18.44
CA LEU A 253 11.47 7.48 -17.66
C LEU A 253 11.48 7.80 -16.16
N SER A 254 11.71 9.07 -15.80
CA SER A 254 11.60 9.55 -14.42
C SER A 254 10.16 9.45 -13.90
N ALA A 255 9.17 9.84 -14.70
CA ALA A 255 7.75 9.71 -14.34
C ALA A 255 7.35 8.24 -14.14
N ILE A 256 7.80 7.33 -15.00
CA ILE A 256 7.61 5.87 -14.84
C ILE A 256 8.20 5.41 -13.49
N ALA A 257 9.40 5.88 -13.15
CA ALA A 257 10.06 5.48 -11.92
C ALA A 257 9.37 6.03 -10.66
N LEU A 258 8.81 7.24 -10.73
CA LEU A 258 7.96 7.80 -9.67
C LEU A 258 6.67 6.98 -9.48
N VAL A 259 6.03 6.53 -10.57
CA VAL A 259 4.85 5.65 -10.49
C VAL A 259 5.18 4.33 -9.80
N VAL A 260 6.30 3.71 -10.16
CA VAL A 260 6.77 2.49 -9.49
C VAL A 260 7.08 2.74 -8.01
N SER A 261 7.72 3.87 -7.70
CA SER A 261 8.03 4.26 -6.31
C SER A 261 6.78 4.52 -5.48
N TYR A 262 5.75 5.15 -6.05
CA TYR A 262 4.44 5.35 -5.41
C TYR A 262 3.77 4.01 -5.05
N PHE A 263 3.74 3.07 -5.99
CA PHE A 263 3.13 1.76 -5.76
C PHE A 263 4.02 0.79 -4.97
N SER A 264 5.29 1.12 -4.71
CA SER A 264 6.26 0.20 -4.12
C SER A 264 5.87 -0.34 -2.73
N GLY A 265 5.24 0.49 -1.90
CA GLY A 265 4.69 0.09 -0.60
C GLY A 265 3.55 -0.92 -0.75
N PRO A 266 2.43 -0.56 -1.43
CA PRO A 266 1.34 -1.48 -1.75
C PRO A 266 1.81 -2.78 -2.44
N MET A 267 2.80 -2.70 -3.32
CA MET A 267 3.38 -3.87 -4.00
C MET A 267 4.03 -4.87 -3.02
N LEU A 268 4.79 -4.41 -2.01
CA LEU A 268 5.31 -5.31 -0.96
C LEU A 268 4.18 -5.85 -0.09
N ASN A 269 3.27 -4.96 0.30
CA ASN A 269 2.11 -5.25 1.12
C ASN A 269 1.22 -6.33 0.50
N PHE A 270 1.20 -6.41 -0.82
CA PHE A 270 0.44 -7.41 -1.55
C PHE A 270 0.83 -8.86 -1.18
N GLY A 271 2.05 -9.10 -0.67
CA GLY A 271 2.42 -10.40 -0.11
C GLY A 271 1.55 -10.81 1.09
N ASP A 272 1.03 -9.87 1.88
CA ASP A 272 0.11 -10.15 2.99
C ASP A 272 -1.28 -10.55 2.51
N PHE A 273 -1.71 -10.05 1.35
CA PHE A 273 -3.03 -10.31 0.77
C PHE A 273 -3.03 -11.52 -0.16
N SER A 274 -1.94 -11.75 -0.90
CA SER A 274 -1.83 -12.87 -1.83
C SER A 274 -1.89 -14.22 -1.12
N ARG A 275 -1.53 -14.29 0.17
CA ARG A 275 -1.66 -15.48 1.02
C ARG A 275 -3.10 -16.00 1.09
N TYR A 276 -4.12 -15.16 0.87
CA TYR A 276 -5.52 -15.58 0.88
C TYR A 276 -5.96 -16.16 -0.48
N GLY A 277 -5.17 -15.99 -1.53
CA GLY A 277 -5.47 -16.41 -2.90
C GLY A 277 -5.55 -17.93 -3.05
N LYS A 278 -6.66 -18.42 -3.58
CA LYS A 278 -6.92 -19.86 -3.78
C LYS A 278 -5.94 -20.55 -4.74
N SER A 279 -5.35 -19.78 -5.66
CA SER A 279 -4.30 -20.23 -6.57
C SER A 279 -3.51 -19.04 -7.10
N PHE A 280 -2.25 -19.27 -7.48
CA PHE A 280 -1.42 -18.22 -8.06
C PHE A 280 -1.96 -17.70 -9.40
N ASP A 281 -2.62 -18.55 -10.20
CA ASP A 281 -3.26 -18.11 -11.45
C ASP A 281 -4.44 -17.16 -11.19
N ALA A 282 -5.23 -17.40 -10.13
CA ALA A 282 -6.28 -16.48 -9.74
C ALA A 282 -5.71 -15.11 -9.32
N VAL A 283 -4.60 -15.12 -8.59
CA VAL A 283 -3.88 -13.90 -8.19
C VAL A 283 -3.35 -13.14 -9.40
N LYS A 284 -2.66 -13.80 -10.33
CA LYS A 284 -2.13 -13.16 -11.56
C LYS A 284 -3.24 -12.54 -12.41
N LYS A 285 -4.34 -13.26 -12.61
CA LYS A 285 -5.49 -12.73 -13.37
C LYS A 285 -6.11 -11.54 -12.64
N GLY A 286 -6.26 -11.63 -11.31
CA GLY A 286 -6.77 -10.52 -10.50
C GLY A 286 -5.90 -9.28 -10.61
N ASN A 287 -4.57 -9.44 -10.53
CA ASN A 287 -3.60 -8.38 -10.72
C ASN A 287 -3.67 -7.76 -12.13
N PHE A 288 -3.79 -8.58 -13.18
CA PHE A 288 -3.88 -8.06 -14.55
C PHE A 288 -5.10 -7.16 -14.76
N TRP A 289 -6.27 -7.59 -14.29
CA TRP A 289 -7.49 -6.80 -14.40
C TRP A 289 -7.50 -5.61 -13.45
N GLY A 290 -6.97 -5.76 -12.23
CA GLY A 290 -7.03 -4.75 -11.18
C GLY A 290 -5.94 -3.67 -11.29
N LEU A 291 -4.81 -3.98 -11.91
CA LEU A 291 -3.71 -3.04 -12.16
C LEU A 291 -3.80 -2.51 -13.61
N PRO A 292 -3.19 -3.09 -14.67
CA PRO A 292 -3.20 -2.47 -16.01
C PRO A 292 -4.56 -2.03 -16.53
N VAL A 293 -5.56 -2.92 -16.56
CA VAL A 293 -6.85 -2.61 -17.21
C VAL A 293 -7.61 -1.54 -16.45
N ASN A 294 -7.72 -1.73 -15.14
CA ASN A 294 -8.40 -0.79 -14.26
C ASN A 294 -7.69 0.58 -14.21
N PHE A 295 -6.36 0.57 -14.24
CA PHE A 295 -5.54 1.79 -14.18
C PHE A 295 -5.61 2.60 -15.47
N VAL A 296 -5.89 1.99 -16.63
CA VAL A 296 -6.23 2.73 -17.86
C VAL A 296 -7.45 3.62 -17.64
N PHE A 297 -8.51 3.05 -17.07
CA PHE A 297 -9.74 3.80 -16.80
C PHE A 297 -9.50 4.93 -15.79
N PHE A 298 -8.80 4.62 -14.69
CA PHE A 298 -8.35 5.62 -13.71
C PHE A 298 -7.57 6.76 -14.36
N SER A 299 -6.57 6.43 -15.18
CA SER A 299 -5.65 7.41 -15.78
C SER A 299 -6.40 8.31 -16.76
N LEU A 300 -7.27 7.75 -17.59
CA LEU A 300 -8.11 8.52 -18.52
C LEU A 300 -9.05 9.46 -17.76
N LEU A 301 -9.77 8.97 -16.74
CA LEU A 301 -10.62 9.82 -15.92
C LEU A 301 -9.83 10.95 -15.26
N THR A 302 -8.67 10.65 -14.69
CA THR A 302 -7.81 11.63 -14.03
C THR A 302 -7.35 12.72 -14.99
N VAL A 303 -6.79 12.32 -16.14
CA VAL A 303 -6.29 13.25 -17.16
C VAL A 303 -7.42 14.12 -17.70
N VAL A 304 -8.56 13.53 -18.07
CA VAL A 304 -9.69 14.28 -18.66
C VAL A 304 -10.37 15.18 -17.64
N THR A 305 -10.56 14.71 -16.40
CA THR A 305 -11.13 15.53 -15.31
C THR A 305 -10.23 16.72 -15.03
N THR A 306 -8.93 16.48 -14.83
CA THR A 306 -7.94 17.55 -14.62
C THR A 306 -7.95 18.51 -15.82
N ALA A 307 -8.02 17.98 -17.04
CA ALA A 307 -8.03 18.80 -18.25
C ALA A 307 -9.20 19.76 -18.34
N ALA A 308 -10.38 19.28 -17.97
CA ALA A 308 -11.59 20.07 -18.04
C ALA A 308 -11.70 21.12 -16.91
N THR A 309 -10.87 21.05 -15.86
CA THR A 309 -10.89 22.07 -14.79
C THR A 309 -10.41 23.44 -15.28
N LEU A 310 -9.39 23.50 -16.14
CA LEU A 310 -8.86 24.74 -16.68
C LEU A 310 -9.91 25.56 -17.47
N PRO A 311 -10.62 25.01 -18.47
CA PRO A 311 -11.67 25.75 -19.17
C PRO A 311 -12.93 26.04 -18.31
N VAL A 312 -13.20 25.24 -17.27
CA VAL A 312 -14.40 25.39 -16.44
C VAL A 312 -14.20 26.39 -15.28
N PHE A 313 -13.03 26.36 -14.65
CA PHE A 313 -12.72 27.11 -13.43
C PHE A 313 -11.61 28.16 -13.62
N GLY A 314 -10.90 28.15 -14.77
CA GLY A 314 -9.80 29.07 -15.05
C GLY A 314 -8.46 28.65 -14.45
N GLU A 315 -8.40 27.52 -13.74
CA GLU A 315 -7.19 26.99 -13.10
C GLU A 315 -7.14 25.47 -13.23
N LEU A 316 -5.93 24.91 -13.28
CA LEU A 316 -5.72 23.46 -13.30
C LEU A 316 -5.85 22.88 -11.89
N ILE A 317 -6.88 22.07 -11.65
CA ILE A 317 -7.13 21.41 -10.37
C ILE A 317 -6.91 19.91 -10.55
N THR A 318 -5.94 19.35 -9.83
CA THR A 318 -5.60 17.91 -9.87
C THR A 318 -6.28 17.11 -8.76
N ASP A 319 -6.68 17.77 -7.68
CA ASP A 319 -7.40 17.15 -6.57
C ASP A 319 -8.91 17.09 -6.89
N PRO A 320 -9.50 15.88 -7.00
CA PRO A 320 -10.93 15.74 -7.26
C PRO A 320 -11.81 16.28 -6.13
N VAL A 321 -11.31 16.29 -4.88
CA VAL A 321 -12.04 16.84 -3.74
C VAL A 321 -12.14 18.36 -3.86
N HIS A 322 -11.02 19.03 -4.15
CA HIS A 322 -11.01 20.46 -4.44
C HIS A 322 -11.88 20.79 -5.66
N THR A 323 -11.83 19.97 -6.71
CA THR A 323 -12.68 20.10 -7.90
C THR A 323 -14.17 20.11 -7.55
N VAL A 324 -14.62 19.15 -6.72
CA VAL A 324 -16.02 19.08 -6.26
C VAL A 324 -16.40 20.31 -5.44
N SER A 325 -15.50 20.83 -4.61
CA SER A 325 -15.79 22.02 -3.77
C SER A 325 -16.06 23.30 -4.56
N LYS A 326 -15.65 23.35 -5.84
CA LYS A 326 -15.87 24.48 -6.76
C LYS A 326 -17.21 24.38 -7.51
N ILE A 327 -17.97 23.30 -7.32
CA ILE A 327 -19.28 23.13 -7.95
C ILE A 327 -20.31 24.02 -7.25
N ASP A 328 -21.07 24.78 -8.04
CA ASP A 328 -22.16 25.64 -7.58
C ASP A 328 -23.43 24.83 -7.24
N SER A 329 -23.29 23.89 -6.30
CA SER A 329 -24.38 23.07 -5.76
C SER A 329 -23.96 22.45 -4.43
N THR A 330 -24.53 22.92 -3.32
CA THR A 330 -24.27 22.38 -1.98
C THR A 330 -24.49 20.87 -1.91
N THR A 331 -25.54 20.35 -2.55
CA THR A 331 -25.80 18.90 -2.57
C THR A 331 -24.67 18.14 -3.27
N ALA A 332 -24.18 18.63 -4.40
CA ALA A 332 -23.08 17.99 -5.12
C ALA A 332 -21.78 18.04 -4.30
N VAL A 333 -21.49 19.18 -3.66
CA VAL A 333 -20.33 19.36 -2.78
C VAL A 333 -20.36 18.35 -1.63
N VAL A 334 -21.49 18.26 -0.92
CA VAL A 334 -21.67 17.34 0.21
C VAL A 334 -21.52 15.90 -0.24
N LEU A 335 -22.25 15.48 -1.28
CA LEU A 335 -22.21 14.09 -1.74
C LEU A 335 -20.82 13.69 -2.24
N GLY A 336 -20.18 14.54 -3.04
CA GLY A 336 -18.86 14.25 -3.58
C GLY A 336 -17.78 14.21 -2.49
N ALA A 337 -17.72 15.22 -1.61
CA ALA A 337 -16.73 15.25 -0.54
C ALA A 337 -16.93 14.12 0.49
N LEU A 338 -18.17 13.79 0.87
CA LEU A 338 -18.44 12.63 1.72
C LEU A 338 -18.01 11.33 1.04
N THR A 339 -18.26 11.18 -0.28
CA THR A 339 -17.84 9.99 -1.02
C THR A 339 -16.32 9.83 -1.02
N PHE A 340 -15.57 10.89 -1.34
CA PHE A 340 -14.10 10.83 -1.31
C PHE A 340 -13.55 10.60 0.10
N MET A 341 -14.16 11.22 1.11
CA MET A 341 -13.77 11.02 2.50
C MET A 341 -13.94 9.56 2.92
N ILE A 342 -15.13 8.99 2.70
CA ILE A 342 -15.48 7.59 3.01
C ILE A 342 -14.57 6.62 2.24
N ALA A 343 -14.35 6.87 0.95
CA ALA A 343 -13.49 6.04 0.12
C ALA A 343 -12.03 6.06 0.57
N THR A 344 -11.48 7.26 0.83
CA THR A 344 -10.07 7.40 1.25
C THR A 344 -9.84 6.70 2.59
N VAL A 345 -10.79 6.78 3.52
CA VAL A 345 -10.77 6.03 4.78
C VAL A 345 -10.72 4.51 4.54
N GLY A 346 -11.58 3.98 3.68
CA GLY A 346 -11.61 2.54 3.38
C GLY A 346 -10.31 2.04 2.77
N ILE A 347 -9.80 2.77 1.79
CA ILE A 347 -8.56 2.45 1.09
C ILE A 347 -7.39 2.49 2.05
N ASN A 348 -7.31 3.54 2.88
CA ASN A 348 -6.19 3.71 3.80
C ASN A 348 -6.10 2.57 4.82
N ILE A 349 -7.24 2.08 5.30
CA ILE A 349 -7.28 0.92 6.20
C ILE A 349 -6.72 -0.32 5.50
N VAL A 350 -7.10 -0.62 4.26
CA VAL A 350 -6.59 -1.82 3.60
C VAL A 350 -5.15 -1.67 3.13
N ALA A 351 -4.79 -0.55 2.51
CA ALA A 351 -3.48 -0.36 1.90
C ALA A 351 -2.36 -0.13 2.92
N ASN A 352 -2.63 0.65 3.97
CA ASN A 352 -1.60 1.20 4.85
C ASN A 352 -1.75 0.80 6.31
N PHE A 353 -2.83 0.13 6.70
CA PHE A 353 -3.03 -0.27 8.09
C PHE A 353 -2.81 -1.78 8.30
N VAL A 354 -3.31 -2.63 7.39
CA VAL A 354 -3.23 -4.09 7.53
C VAL A 354 -1.78 -4.60 7.56
N SER A 355 -0.95 -4.09 6.67
CA SER A 355 0.44 -4.51 6.55
C SER A 355 1.34 -4.17 7.75
N PRO A 356 1.37 -2.94 8.27
CA PRO A 356 2.14 -2.65 9.48
C PRO A 356 1.63 -3.42 10.70
N ALA A 357 0.35 -3.77 10.74
CA ALA A 357 -0.18 -4.63 11.80
C ALA A 357 0.49 -6.03 11.78
N PHE A 358 0.71 -6.64 10.60
CA PHE A 358 1.48 -7.87 10.48
C PHE A 358 2.96 -7.67 10.80
N ASP A 359 3.56 -6.54 10.38
CA ASP A 359 4.97 -6.26 10.62
C ASP A 359 5.29 -6.10 12.11
N PHE A 360 4.55 -5.23 12.80
CA PHE A 360 4.77 -5.01 14.22
C PHE A 360 4.41 -6.25 15.04
N SER A 361 3.38 -7.01 14.62
CA SER A 361 3.09 -8.30 15.22
C SER A 361 4.24 -9.29 15.04
N ASN A 362 4.91 -9.32 13.88
CA ASN A 362 6.08 -10.18 13.66
C ASN A 362 7.26 -9.86 14.61
N VAL A 363 7.41 -8.61 15.04
CA VAL A 363 8.47 -8.21 15.99
C VAL A 363 8.28 -8.86 17.36
N ALA A 364 7.04 -8.90 17.86
CA ALA A 364 6.71 -9.51 19.14
C ALA A 364 5.32 -10.18 19.11
N PRO A 365 5.18 -11.38 18.51
CA PRO A 365 3.88 -12.00 18.21
C PRO A 365 2.96 -12.23 19.40
N GLN A 366 3.53 -12.38 20.60
CA GLN A 366 2.79 -12.61 21.85
C GLN A 366 2.33 -11.32 22.53
N HIS A 367 2.92 -10.17 22.18
CA HIS A 367 2.64 -8.88 22.83
C HIS A 367 1.95 -7.89 21.90
N ILE A 368 2.18 -8.01 20.59
CA ILE A 368 1.61 -7.12 19.58
C ILE A 368 0.62 -7.94 18.75
N SER A 369 -0.66 -7.79 19.08
CA SER A 369 -1.76 -8.27 18.25
C SER A 369 -1.91 -7.40 17.00
N TRP A 370 -2.62 -7.89 15.98
CA TRP A 370 -2.96 -7.11 14.80
C TRP A 370 -3.58 -5.74 15.14
N ARG A 371 -4.49 -5.68 16.13
CA ARG A 371 -5.07 -4.39 16.59
C ARG A 371 -4.02 -3.46 17.20
N THR A 372 -3.13 -4.01 18.01
CA THR A 372 -2.07 -3.24 18.68
C THR A 372 -1.06 -2.70 17.68
N GLY A 373 -0.59 -3.53 16.75
CA GLY A 373 0.32 -3.12 15.68
C GLY A 373 -0.28 -2.03 14.81
N GLY A 374 -1.56 -2.19 14.47
CA GLY A 374 -2.35 -1.15 13.83
C GLY A 374 -2.35 0.20 14.54
N MET A 375 -2.65 0.21 15.84
CA MET A 375 -2.67 1.45 16.62
C MET A 375 -1.28 2.07 16.78
N ILE A 376 -0.21 1.27 16.80
CA ILE A 376 1.17 1.80 16.75
C ILE A 376 1.37 2.58 15.44
N ALA A 377 0.92 2.03 14.30
CA ALA A 377 0.99 2.73 13.02
C ALA A 377 0.17 4.02 13.02
N ALA A 378 -1.06 3.96 13.54
CA ALA A 378 -1.94 5.13 13.60
C ALA A 378 -1.39 6.23 14.50
N VAL A 379 -0.93 5.91 15.71
CA VAL A 379 -0.36 6.92 16.63
C VAL A 379 0.95 7.49 16.08
N GLY A 380 1.81 6.63 15.52
CA GLY A 380 3.06 7.06 14.90
C GLY A 380 2.86 8.07 13.77
N SER A 381 1.78 7.95 13.01
CA SER A 381 1.53 8.80 11.85
C SER A 381 1.28 10.27 12.20
N ILE A 382 0.77 10.55 13.40
CA ILE A 382 0.58 11.91 13.92
C ILE A 382 1.93 12.64 14.02
N PHE A 383 2.95 11.95 14.55
CA PHE A 383 4.28 12.52 14.80
C PHE A 383 5.12 12.70 13.54
N ILE A 384 4.79 11.99 12.46
CA ILE A 384 5.44 12.16 11.16
C ILE A 384 5.00 13.45 10.47
N THR A 385 3.95 14.12 10.95
CA THR A 385 3.43 15.38 10.37
C THR A 385 3.19 15.25 8.85
N PRO A 386 2.33 14.34 8.41
CA PRO A 386 2.26 13.87 7.02
C PRO A 386 1.97 14.96 5.99
N TRP A 387 1.33 16.06 6.38
CA TRP A 387 1.16 17.25 5.53
C TRP A 387 2.49 17.83 5.05
N ASN A 388 3.56 17.73 5.84
CA ASN A 388 4.90 18.18 5.45
C ASN A 388 5.57 17.25 4.43
N LEU A 389 5.03 16.04 4.20
CA LEU A 389 5.52 15.09 3.21
C LEU A 389 4.73 15.13 1.89
N TYR A 390 3.60 15.85 1.87
CA TYR A 390 2.66 15.86 0.74
C TYR A 390 2.12 17.26 0.44
N ALA A 391 2.91 18.30 0.76
CA ALA A 391 2.50 19.70 0.63
C ALA A 391 2.48 20.19 -0.82
N ASN A 392 3.41 19.73 -1.66
CA ASN A 392 3.56 20.18 -3.04
C ASN A 392 4.26 19.11 -3.91
N PRO A 393 4.25 19.23 -5.25
CA PRO A 393 4.81 18.23 -6.16
C PRO A 393 6.27 17.85 -5.89
N GLU A 394 7.14 18.82 -5.59
CA GLU A 394 8.56 18.55 -5.33
C GLU A 394 8.77 17.72 -4.06
N VAL A 395 8.03 18.05 -3.01
CA VAL A 395 8.06 17.31 -1.74
C VAL A 395 7.47 15.91 -1.89
N ILE A 396 6.42 15.76 -2.71
CA ILE A 396 5.86 14.44 -3.05
C ILE A 396 6.92 13.58 -3.73
N HIS A 397 7.59 14.10 -4.77
CA HIS A 397 8.62 13.34 -5.49
C HIS A 397 9.80 12.98 -4.58
N TYR A 398 10.30 13.94 -3.79
CA TYR A 398 11.34 13.68 -2.82
C TYR A 398 10.96 12.60 -1.81
N THR A 399 9.73 12.66 -1.27
CA THR A 399 9.22 11.65 -0.33
C THR A 399 9.16 10.28 -0.99
N LEU A 400 8.66 10.18 -2.22
CA LEU A 400 8.62 8.92 -2.98
C LEU A 400 10.01 8.33 -3.21
N ASP A 401 10.99 9.15 -3.55
CA ASP A 401 12.37 8.69 -3.78
C ASP A 401 13.00 8.17 -2.48
N VAL A 402 12.81 8.88 -1.36
CA VAL A 402 13.29 8.44 -0.03
C VAL A 402 12.65 7.12 0.35
N LEU A 403 11.33 6.98 0.27
CA LEU A 403 10.65 5.73 0.62
C LEU A 403 11.07 4.59 -0.32
N GLY A 404 11.19 4.88 -1.61
CA GLY A 404 11.66 3.94 -2.63
C GLY A 404 13.07 3.41 -2.35
N SER A 405 13.97 4.25 -1.81
CA SER A 405 15.35 3.88 -1.45
C SER A 405 15.43 2.74 -0.41
N PHE A 406 14.48 2.70 0.52
CA PHE A 406 14.43 1.66 1.57
C PHE A 406 13.61 0.44 1.14
N ILE A 407 12.63 0.62 0.25
CA ILE A 407 11.76 -0.46 -0.24
C ILE A 407 12.45 -1.31 -1.32
N GLY A 408 13.12 -0.67 -2.29
CA GLY A 408 13.78 -1.35 -3.40
C GLY A 408 14.65 -2.54 -2.96
N PRO A 409 15.57 -2.38 -1.99
CA PRO A 409 16.41 -3.46 -1.49
C PRO A 409 15.64 -4.69 -0.99
N LEU A 410 14.48 -4.47 -0.36
CA LEU A 410 13.62 -5.55 0.14
C LEU A 410 13.07 -6.41 -0.99
N PHE A 411 12.68 -5.79 -2.11
CA PHE A 411 12.30 -6.53 -3.33
C PHE A 411 13.48 -7.32 -3.88
N GLY A 412 14.63 -6.68 -4.03
CA GLY A 412 15.82 -7.29 -4.62
C GLY A 412 16.22 -8.56 -3.87
N ILE A 413 16.29 -8.48 -2.54
CA ILE A 413 16.65 -9.60 -1.66
C ILE A 413 15.58 -10.71 -1.73
N LEU A 414 14.29 -10.38 -1.61
CA LEU A 414 13.22 -11.38 -1.65
C LEU A 414 13.23 -12.14 -2.98
N ILE A 415 13.32 -11.42 -4.11
CA ILE A 415 13.24 -12.02 -5.44
C ILE A 415 14.49 -12.88 -5.68
N ALA A 416 15.68 -12.39 -5.33
CA ALA A 416 16.92 -13.15 -5.45
C ALA A 416 16.88 -14.43 -4.62
N ASP A 417 16.45 -14.33 -3.36
CA ASP A 417 16.40 -15.46 -2.43
C ASP A 417 15.38 -16.51 -2.91
N TYR A 418 14.13 -16.10 -3.12
CA TYR A 418 13.06 -17.05 -3.43
C TYR A 418 13.23 -17.68 -4.81
N TYR A 419 13.47 -16.89 -5.86
CA TYR A 419 13.47 -17.40 -7.24
C TYR A 419 14.78 -18.08 -7.64
N ILE A 420 15.93 -17.58 -7.19
CA ILE A 420 17.24 -18.04 -7.68
C ILE A 420 17.94 -18.92 -6.65
N VAL A 421 18.13 -18.43 -5.42
CA VAL A 421 18.87 -19.17 -4.38
C VAL A 421 18.10 -20.40 -3.94
N ARG A 422 16.79 -20.23 -3.67
CA ARG A 422 15.90 -21.27 -3.16
C ARG A 422 15.11 -22.00 -4.23
N ARG A 423 15.15 -21.52 -5.47
CA ARG A 423 14.43 -22.12 -6.62
C ARG A 423 12.95 -22.39 -6.30
N GLN A 424 12.31 -21.43 -5.62
CA GLN A 424 10.91 -21.44 -5.21
C GLN A 424 10.55 -22.52 -4.17
N GLN A 425 11.53 -23.03 -3.42
CA GLN A 425 11.31 -24.00 -2.35
C GLN A 425 11.50 -23.34 -0.97
N VAL A 426 10.45 -23.40 -0.14
CA VAL A 426 10.44 -22.88 1.23
C VAL A 426 9.88 -23.95 2.15
N ASP A 427 10.60 -24.25 3.23
CA ASP A 427 10.15 -25.13 4.29
C ASP A 427 9.30 -24.30 5.26
N VAL A 428 7.97 -24.43 5.17
CA VAL A 428 7.05 -23.61 5.97
C VAL A 428 7.22 -23.87 7.46
N ASP A 429 7.49 -25.10 7.88
CA ASP A 429 7.60 -25.44 9.30
C ASP A 429 8.88 -24.86 9.90
N ALA A 430 9.96 -24.82 9.12
CA ALA A 430 11.21 -24.19 9.55
C ALA A 430 11.09 -22.67 9.77
N LEU A 431 10.07 -21.99 9.24
CA LEU A 431 9.82 -20.56 9.50
C LEU A 431 9.34 -20.26 10.92
N TYR A 432 8.94 -21.29 11.67
CA TYR A 432 8.35 -21.17 13.01
C TYR A 432 9.16 -21.88 14.10
N THR A 433 10.43 -22.22 13.85
CA THR A 433 11.32 -22.81 14.85
C THR A 433 12.48 -21.88 15.21
N MET A 434 12.83 -21.84 16.50
CA MET A 434 14.04 -21.19 17.01
C MET A 434 15.19 -22.17 17.27
N SER A 435 15.09 -23.39 16.74
CA SER A 435 16.17 -24.37 16.84
C SER A 435 17.43 -23.84 16.18
N LYS A 436 18.58 -23.99 16.86
CA LYS A 436 19.90 -23.64 16.30
C LYS A 436 20.27 -24.46 15.06
N HIS A 437 19.59 -25.58 14.86
CA HIS A 437 19.74 -26.47 13.69
C HIS A 437 18.66 -26.24 12.63
N GLY A 438 17.77 -25.27 12.82
CA GLY A 438 16.72 -24.93 11.86
C GLY A 438 17.29 -24.31 10.58
N ALA A 439 16.62 -24.55 9.45
CA ALA A 439 17.07 -24.10 8.12
C ALA A 439 17.23 -22.57 8.01
N TYR A 440 16.51 -21.81 8.85
CA TYR A 440 16.50 -20.34 8.85
C TYR A 440 17.08 -19.74 10.14
N TRP A 441 17.86 -20.51 10.90
CA TRP A 441 18.55 -20.00 12.09
C TRP A 441 19.77 -19.15 11.74
N TYR A 442 20.52 -19.53 10.71
CA TYR A 442 21.75 -18.86 10.30
C TYR A 442 22.72 -18.61 11.49
N SER A 443 23.17 -17.37 11.69
CA SER A 443 24.01 -16.98 12.82
C SER A 443 23.17 -16.23 13.84
N LYS A 444 22.89 -16.86 14.98
CA LYS A 444 22.10 -16.29 16.09
C LYS A 444 20.69 -15.81 15.68
N GLY A 445 20.07 -16.42 14.66
CA GLY A 445 18.75 -16.03 14.15
C GLY A 445 18.78 -15.01 12.99
N TYR A 446 19.96 -14.57 12.56
CA TYR A 446 20.15 -13.57 11.49
C TYR A 446 20.99 -14.15 10.36
N ASN A 447 20.57 -13.90 9.12
CA ASN A 447 21.37 -14.14 7.92
C ASN A 447 22.31 -12.96 7.67
N PRO A 448 23.62 -13.05 7.94
CA PRO A 448 24.53 -11.93 7.76
C PRO A 448 24.57 -11.47 6.31
N ARG A 449 24.42 -12.39 5.33
CA ARG A 449 24.45 -12.04 3.91
C ARG A 449 23.29 -11.12 3.52
N ALA A 450 22.10 -11.36 4.07
CA ALA A 450 20.95 -10.49 3.85
C ALA A 450 21.16 -9.10 4.46
N VAL A 451 21.68 -9.04 5.70
CA VAL A 451 21.97 -7.78 6.40
C VAL A 451 23.05 -6.98 5.66
N TRP A 452 24.15 -7.61 5.28
CA TRP A 452 25.23 -6.99 4.51
C TRP A 452 24.79 -6.56 3.10
N THR A 453 23.77 -7.20 2.54
CA THR A 453 23.16 -6.74 1.29
C THR A 453 22.31 -5.50 1.53
N MET A 454 21.49 -5.50 2.58
CA MET A 454 20.53 -4.43 2.86
C MET A 454 21.21 -3.07 3.01
N VAL A 455 22.34 -3.01 3.71
CA VAL A 455 23.05 -1.76 4.03
C VAL A 455 23.47 -0.97 2.76
N PRO A 456 24.33 -1.49 1.87
CA PRO A 456 24.72 -0.76 0.65
C PRO A 456 23.54 -0.56 -0.31
N SER A 457 22.61 -1.51 -0.37
CA SER A 457 21.45 -1.42 -1.25
C SER A 457 20.48 -0.32 -0.84
N ALA A 458 20.38 0.03 0.45
CA ALA A 458 19.61 1.19 0.90
C ALA A 458 20.45 2.48 0.89
N LEU A 459 21.74 2.40 1.27
CA LEU A 459 22.62 3.56 1.41
C LEU A 459 22.95 4.23 0.05
N ILE A 460 23.16 3.46 -1.02
CA ILE A 460 23.50 4.04 -2.32
C ILE A 460 22.32 4.84 -2.91
N PRO A 461 21.09 4.29 -2.95
CA PRO A 461 19.94 5.07 -3.41
C PRO A 461 19.63 6.29 -2.55
N ILE A 462 19.73 6.21 -1.22
CA ILE A 462 19.51 7.40 -0.38
C ILE A 462 20.57 8.48 -0.66
N LEU A 463 21.82 8.09 -0.94
CA LEU A 463 22.86 9.03 -1.38
C LEU A 463 22.50 9.69 -2.72
N CYS A 464 21.86 8.97 -3.65
CA CYS A 464 21.33 9.56 -4.88
C CYS A 464 20.27 10.64 -4.62
N VAL A 465 19.46 10.48 -3.57
CA VAL A 465 18.42 11.44 -3.20
C VAL A 465 18.99 12.68 -2.51
N ILE A 466 19.88 12.49 -1.54
CA ILE A 466 20.34 13.60 -0.68
C ILE A 466 21.53 14.38 -1.27
N VAL A 467 22.39 13.74 -2.07
CA VAL A 467 23.59 14.40 -2.61
C VAL A 467 23.23 15.16 -3.89
N PRO A 468 23.41 16.49 -3.94
CA PRO A 468 22.98 17.30 -5.09
C PRO A 468 23.51 16.84 -6.45
N THR A 469 24.76 16.38 -6.50
CA THR A 469 25.40 15.91 -7.74
C THR A 469 24.84 14.58 -8.25
N LEU A 470 24.19 13.79 -7.39
CA LEU A 470 23.59 12.50 -7.73
C LEU A 470 22.07 12.57 -7.93
N ARG A 471 21.45 13.74 -7.72
CA ARG A 471 19.99 13.95 -7.86
C ARG A 471 19.38 13.43 -9.16
N PRO A 472 20.05 13.47 -10.34
CA PRO A 472 19.47 12.87 -11.55
C PRO A 472 19.15 11.37 -11.40
N ALA A 473 19.83 10.66 -10.49
CA ALA A 473 19.60 9.26 -10.17
C ALA A 473 18.54 9.06 -9.06
N ALA A 474 18.10 10.12 -8.36
CA ALA A 474 17.14 10.04 -7.25
C ALA A 474 15.80 9.41 -7.68
N ASN A 475 15.28 9.82 -8.84
CA ASN A 475 14.04 9.28 -9.41
C ASN A 475 14.11 7.74 -9.62
N TYR A 476 15.30 7.18 -9.73
CA TYR A 476 15.55 5.76 -9.95
C TYR A 476 15.96 5.02 -8.66
N ALA A 477 15.87 5.67 -7.48
CA ALA A 477 16.33 5.13 -6.21
C ALA A 477 15.75 3.73 -5.92
N TRP A 478 14.46 3.52 -6.19
CA TRP A 478 13.83 2.21 -6.04
C TRP A 478 14.50 1.12 -6.90
N PHE A 479 14.73 1.41 -8.19
CA PHE A 479 15.36 0.46 -9.12
C PHE A 479 16.82 0.19 -8.76
N ILE A 480 17.56 1.24 -8.38
CA ILE A 480 18.95 1.11 -7.93
C ILE A 480 19.01 0.22 -6.69
N GLY A 481 18.15 0.47 -5.69
CA GLY A 481 18.09 -0.32 -4.47
C GLY A 481 17.69 -1.78 -4.72
N MET A 482 16.70 -2.00 -5.59
CA MET A 482 16.26 -3.34 -5.99
C MET A 482 17.32 -4.10 -6.78
N GLY A 483 17.98 -3.44 -7.74
CA GLY A 483 19.05 -4.03 -8.52
C GLY A 483 20.26 -4.40 -7.67
N LEU A 484 20.71 -3.49 -6.81
CA LEU A 484 21.80 -3.74 -5.86
C LEU A 484 21.43 -4.87 -4.88
N GLY A 485 20.22 -4.83 -4.31
CA GLY A 485 19.74 -5.83 -3.39
C GLY A 485 19.70 -7.22 -4.02
N PHE A 486 19.28 -7.29 -5.28
CA PHE A 486 19.27 -8.53 -6.05
C PHE A 486 20.68 -9.04 -6.31
N VAL A 487 21.55 -8.21 -6.91
CA VAL A 487 22.88 -8.62 -7.35
C VAL A 487 23.79 -8.98 -6.16
N ILE A 488 23.86 -8.13 -5.14
CA ILE A 488 24.73 -8.34 -3.98
C ILE A 488 24.29 -9.61 -3.22
N TYR A 489 22.98 -9.81 -3.04
CA TYR A 489 22.47 -11.01 -2.36
C TYR A 489 22.84 -12.29 -3.11
N LEU A 490 22.74 -12.28 -4.45
CA LEU A 490 23.15 -13.41 -5.28
C LEU A 490 24.65 -13.66 -5.19
N VAL A 491 25.49 -12.62 -5.25
CA VAL A 491 26.94 -12.78 -5.16
C VAL A 491 27.34 -13.38 -3.82
N LEU A 492 26.77 -12.90 -2.71
CA LEU A 492 27.08 -13.42 -1.38
C LEU A 492 26.54 -14.85 -1.14
N ASN A 493 25.52 -15.28 -1.90
CA ASN A 493 24.97 -16.64 -1.82
C ASN A 493 25.42 -17.59 -2.93
N ARG A 494 26.22 -17.12 -3.90
CA ARG A 494 26.94 -18.01 -4.81
C ARG A 494 27.90 -18.83 -3.97
N LYS A 495 27.72 -20.14 -4.02
CA LYS A 495 28.67 -21.08 -3.44
C LYS A 495 30.01 -20.91 -4.16
N ASN A 496 31.08 -20.72 -3.41
CA ASN A 496 32.37 -21.29 -3.78
C ASN A 496 32.25 -22.81 -3.75
#